data_AF-T1B7I8-F1
#
_entry.id   AF-T1B7I8-F1
#
_cell.length_a   1.000
_cell.length_b   1.000
_cell.length_c   1.000
_cell.angle_alpha   90.00
_cell.angle_beta   90.00
_cell.angle_gamma   90.00
#
_symmetry.space_group_name_H-M   'P 1'
#
loop_
_entity.id
_entity.type
_entity.pdbx_description
1 polymer ?
#
loop_
_entity_poly.entity_id
_entity_poly.type
_entity_poly.pdbx_seq_one_letter_code
_entity_poly.pdbx_strand_id
1 'polypeptide(L)'
;MIRRAIQRGVAPERLAKALSVDTRTITRKLTLLEGICPEATELLKDRHFATDISRVLRKMKPTRQVECVELMVSANTITVAYAEAMLVATPTEMLVEGKKPAKLTGLTQEQMAKMEREMSNLQGQYKMVEQTYGQDVLNLVLAKGFLAKLLENKSVARYLKQRQPDVLAEFEAIVQTVSLDQ
;
A
#
# COMPACT_ATOMS: atom_id res chain seq x y z
N MET A 1 -20.71 -8.04 -0.66
CA MET A 1 -22.06 -7.97 -0.06
C MET A 1 -23.17 -7.69 -1.09
N ILE A 2 -23.11 -6.58 -1.85
CA ILE A 2 -24.15 -6.19 -2.86
C ILE A 2 -24.44 -7.30 -3.88
N ARG A 3 -23.39 -7.85 -4.53
CA ARG A 3 -23.55 -8.93 -5.52
C ARG A 3 -24.27 -10.17 -4.96
N ARG A 4 -23.99 -10.53 -3.70
CA ARG A 4 -24.62 -11.66 -3.00
C ARG A 4 -26.10 -11.40 -2.70
N ALA A 5 -26.47 -10.17 -2.37
CA ALA A 5 -27.87 -9.80 -2.11
C ALA A 5 -28.72 -9.90 -3.39
N ILE A 6 -28.18 -9.46 -4.53
CA ILE A 6 -28.86 -9.55 -5.83
C ILE A 6 -29.00 -11.01 -6.27
N GLN A 7 -27.96 -11.84 -6.11
CA GLN A 7 -28.02 -13.29 -6.39
C GLN A 7 -29.06 -14.02 -5.53
N ARG A 8 -29.40 -13.49 -4.36
CA ARG A 8 -30.46 -14.01 -3.47
C ARG A 8 -31.87 -13.48 -3.82
N GLY A 9 -32.03 -12.82 -4.96
CA GLY A 9 -33.32 -12.35 -5.48
C GLY A 9 -33.73 -10.94 -5.04
N VAL A 10 -32.83 -10.16 -4.42
CA VAL A 10 -33.13 -8.77 -4.07
C VAL A 10 -32.97 -7.87 -5.30
N ALA A 11 -34.05 -7.21 -5.71
CA ALA A 11 -34.02 -6.26 -6.83
C ALA A 11 -33.09 -5.06 -6.56
N PRO A 12 -32.28 -4.60 -7.54
CA PRO A 12 -31.37 -3.46 -7.39
C PRO A 12 -32.05 -2.18 -6.89
N GLU A 13 -33.29 -1.93 -7.29
CA GLU A 13 -34.11 -0.77 -6.88
C GLU A 13 -34.45 -0.83 -5.39
N ARG A 14 -34.71 -2.04 -4.87
CA ARG A 14 -34.99 -2.24 -3.45
C ARG A 14 -33.73 -2.03 -2.61
N LEU A 15 -32.57 -2.47 -3.10
CA LEU A 15 -31.27 -2.20 -2.48
C LEU A 15 -30.93 -0.72 -2.47
N ALA A 16 -31.13 -0.03 -3.60
CA ALA A 16 -30.94 1.40 -3.75
C ALA A 16 -31.79 2.19 -2.74
N LYS A 17 -33.09 1.86 -2.64
CA LYS A 17 -34.01 2.47 -1.67
C LYS A 17 -33.61 2.19 -0.22
N ALA A 18 -33.25 0.95 0.11
CA ALA A 18 -32.88 0.55 1.48
C ALA A 18 -31.58 1.22 1.94
N LEU A 19 -30.63 1.45 1.02
CA LEU A 19 -29.34 2.08 1.30
C LEU A 19 -29.36 3.60 1.07
N SER A 20 -30.49 4.18 0.66
CA SER A 20 -30.61 5.60 0.30
C SER A 20 -29.58 6.06 -0.75
N VAL A 21 -29.34 5.23 -1.77
CA VAL A 21 -28.42 5.53 -2.89
C VAL A 21 -29.12 5.36 -4.24
N ASP A 22 -28.55 5.97 -5.28
CA ASP A 22 -29.01 5.78 -6.68
C ASP A 22 -28.77 4.31 -7.13
N THR A 23 -29.69 3.77 -7.94
CA THR A 23 -29.55 2.49 -8.62
C THR A 23 -28.27 2.43 -9.47
N ARG A 24 -27.84 3.56 -10.05
CA ARG A 24 -26.55 3.67 -10.75
C ARG A 24 -25.36 3.30 -9.86
N THR A 25 -25.38 3.71 -8.59
CA THR A 25 -24.34 3.36 -7.61
C THR A 25 -24.31 1.88 -7.31
N ILE A 26 -25.48 1.25 -7.20
CA ILE A 26 -25.61 -0.20 -7.04
C ILE A 26 -24.99 -0.93 -8.24
N THR A 27 -25.31 -0.50 -9.47
CA THR A 27 -24.77 -1.09 -10.70
C THR A 27 -23.24 -0.94 -10.77
N ARG A 28 -22.70 0.25 -10.47
CA ARG A 28 -21.24 0.48 -10.44
C ARG A 28 -20.53 -0.38 -9.41
N LYS A 29 -21.15 -0.61 -8.25
CA LYS A 29 -20.59 -1.49 -7.20
C LYS A 29 -20.73 -2.97 -7.56
N LEU A 30 -21.75 -3.36 -8.32
CA LEU A 30 -21.93 -4.73 -8.81
C LEU A 30 -20.82 -5.11 -9.79
N THR A 31 -20.56 -4.23 -10.76
CA THR A 31 -19.58 -4.49 -11.82
C THR A 31 -18.16 -4.12 -11.41
N LEU A 32 -17.92 -3.60 -10.19
CA LEU A 32 -16.64 -3.03 -9.73
C LEU A 32 -15.41 -3.88 -10.05
N LEU A 33 -15.52 -5.20 -9.87
CA LEU A 33 -14.42 -6.16 -10.04
C LEU A 33 -14.35 -6.78 -11.44
N GLU A 34 -15.31 -6.49 -12.31
CA GLU A 34 -15.30 -7.05 -13.67
C GLU A 34 -14.11 -6.51 -14.46
N GLY A 35 -13.30 -7.41 -15.03
CA GLY A 35 -12.10 -7.05 -15.79
C GLY A 35 -10.91 -6.59 -14.92
N ILE A 36 -10.96 -6.79 -13.61
CA ILE A 36 -9.82 -6.65 -12.70
C ILE A 36 -9.30 -8.04 -12.36
N CYS A 37 -7.99 -8.26 -12.42
CA CYS A 37 -7.40 -9.55 -12.08
C CYS A 37 -7.53 -9.86 -10.56
N PRO A 38 -7.50 -11.15 -10.17
CA PRO A 38 -7.63 -11.54 -8.77
C PRO A 38 -6.59 -10.92 -7.86
N GLU A 39 -5.34 -10.82 -8.31
CA GLU A 39 -4.22 -10.30 -7.54
C GLU A 39 -4.41 -8.80 -7.24
N ALA A 40 -4.77 -8.01 -8.26
CA ALA A 40 -5.09 -6.60 -8.08
C ALA A 40 -6.34 -6.39 -7.21
N THR A 41 -7.30 -7.33 -7.25
CA THR A 41 -8.48 -7.30 -6.38
C THR A 41 -8.10 -7.51 -4.91
N GLU A 42 -7.20 -8.46 -4.62
CA GLU A 42 -6.77 -8.73 -3.24
C GLU A 42 -6.04 -7.52 -2.65
N LEU A 43 -5.19 -6.84 -3.44
CA LEU A 43 -4.51 -5.62 -3.02
C LEU A 43 -5.47 -4.46 -2.69
N LEU A 44 -6.66 -4.42 -3.29
CA LEU A 44 -7.67 -3.38 -3.09
C LEU A 44 -8.70 -3.70 -1.98
N LYS A 45 -8.74 -4.94 -1.49
CA LYS A 45 -9.83 -5.48 -0.66
C LYS A 45 -10.16 -4.65 0.59
N ASP A 46 -9.14 -4.18 1.28
CA ASP A 46 -9.27 -3.42 2.53
C ASP A 46 -8.90 -1.93 2.37
N ARG A 47 -8.93 -1.43 1.13
CA ARG A 47 -8.57 -0.06 0.80
C ARG A 47 -9.81 0.80 0.54
N HIS A 48 -9.73 2.06 0.92
CA HIS A 48 -10.75 3.06 0.59
C HIS A 48 -10.39 3.74 -0.74
N PHE A 49 -11.28 3.66 -1.72
CA PHE A 49 -11.06 4.25 -3.03
C PHE A 49 -12.36 4.54 -3.79
N ALA A 50 -12.27 5.43 -4.78
CA ALA A 50 -13.36 5.76 -5.68
C ALA A 50 -13.61 4.62 -6.68
N THR A 51 -14.88 4.28 -6.93
CA THR A 51 -15.24 3.17 -7.85
C THR A 51 -14.75 3.38 -9.29
N ASP A 52 -14.49 4.62 -9.69
CA ASP A 52 -13.95 4.97 -11.02
C ASP A 52 -12.55 4.46 -11.28
N ILE A 53 -11.78 4.08 -10.26
CA ILE A 53 -10.46 3.47 -10.47
C ILE A 53 -10.57 2.17 -11.26
N SER A 54 -11.63 1.38 -11.03
CA SER A 54 -11.83 0.13 -11.77
C SER A 54 -11.99 0.36 -13.28
N ARG A 55 -12.59 1.49 -13.69
CA ARG A 55 -12.72 1.87 -15.12
C ARG A 55 -11.34 2.11 -15.76
N VAL A 56 -10.41 2.67 -14.99
CA VAL A 56 -9.05 2.97 -15.46
C VAL A 56 -8.22 1.69 -15.53
N LEU A 57 -8.24 0.88 -14.48
CA LEU A 57 -7.50 -0.39 -14.40
C LEU A 57 -7.92 -1.38 -15.51
N ARG A 58 -9.20 -1.46 -15.86
CA ARG A 58 -9.71 -2.32 -16.95
C ARG A 58 -9.10 -2.05 -18.32
N LYS A 59 -8.47 -0.90 -18.53
CA LYS A 59 -7.79 -0.56 -19.78
C LYS A 59 -6.36 -1.14 -19.86
N MET A 60 -5.86 -1.67 -18.75
CA MET A 60 -4.53 -2.27 -18.63
C MET A 60 -4.66 -3.80 -18.55
N LYS A 61 -3.64 -4.52 -19.05
CA LYS A 61 -3.51 -5.97 -18.91
C LYS A 61 -3.27 -6.37 -17.45
N PRO A 62 -3.55 -7.63 -17.05
CA PRO A 62 -3.47 -8.08 -15.66
C PRO A 62 -2.17 -7.73 -14.94
N THR A 63 -1.02 -8.00 -15.56
CA THR A 63 0.30 -7.68 -14.98
C THR A 63 0.47 -6.20 -14.66
N ARG A 64 0.00 -5.31 -15.55
CA ARG A 64 0.04 -3.87 -15.34
C ARG A 64 -1.00 -3.40 -14.32
N GLN A 65 -2.17 -4.06 -14.24
CA GLN A 65 -3.15 -3.75 -13.19
C GLN A 65 -2.56 -3.96 -11.80
N VAL A 66 -1.86 -5.09 -11.59
CA VAL A 66 -1.19 -5.39 -10.32
C VAL A 66 -0.16 -4.32 -9.98
N GLU A 67 0.79 -4.06 -10.89
CA GLU A 67 1.84 -3.07 -10.68
C GLU A 67 1.27 -1.67 -10.39
N CYS A 68 0.24 -1.26 -11.14
CA CYS A 68 -0.45 0.01 -10.94
C CYS A 68 -1.08 0.09 -9.55
N VAL A 69 -1.75 -0.97 -9.09
CA VAL A 69 -2.34 -1.01 -7.75
C VAL A 69 -1.28 -1.03 -6.66
N GLU A 70 -0.21 -1.81 -6.80
CA GLU A 70 0.91 -1.83 -5.86
C GLU A 70 1.53 -0.45 -5.70
N LEU A 71 1.79 0.26 -6.80
CA LEU A 71 2.31 1.63 -6.76
C LEU A 71 1.37 2.59 -6.04
N MET A 72 0.05 2.50 -6.26
CA MET A 72 -0.94 3.32 -5.55
C MET A 72 -1.00 3.02 -4.06
N VAL A 73 -0.94 1.74 -3.69
CA VAL A 73 -0.98 1.29 -2.31
C VAL A 73 0.30 1.70 -1.58
N SER A 74 1.46 1.49 -2.18
CA SER A 74 2.76 1.88 -1.62
C SER A 74 2.86 3.40 -1.48
N ALA A 75 2.34 4.17 -2.43
CA ALA A 75 2.28 5.63 -2.32
C ALA A 75 1.19 6.14 -1.34
N ASN A 76 0.44 5.23 -0.70
CA ASN A 76 -0.76 5.52 0.11
C ASN A 76 -1.72 6.52 -0.58
N THR A 77 -1.81 6.44 -1.92
CA THR A 77 -2.52 7.40 -2.76
C THR A 77 -3.31 6.65 -3.81
N ILE A 78 -4.55 6.29 -3.48
CA ILE A 78 -5.43 5.52 -4.39
C ILE A 78 -6.48 6.48 -4.97
N THR A 79 -6.10 7.22 -6.00
CA THR A 79 -6.96 8.24 -6.64
C THR A 79 -7.16 7.97 -8.13
N VAL A 80 -8.27 8.48 -8.69
CA VAL A 80 -8.57 8.33 -10.13
C VAL A 80 -7.52 9.04 -10.98
N ALA A 81 -7.12 10.26 -10.61
CA ALA A 81 -6.12 11.03 -11.34
C ALA A 81 -4.78 10.30 -11.43
N TYR A 82 -4.37 9.64 -10.34
CA TYR A 82 -3.13 8.89 -10.28
C TYR A 82 -3.17 7.62 -11.14
N ALA A 83 -4.28 6.87 -11.08
CA ALA A 83 -4.53 5.76 -11.98
C ALA A 83 -4.52 6.19 -13.46
N GLU A 84 -5.12 7.34 -13.79
CA GLU A 84 -5.18 7.87 -15.15
C GLU A 84 -3.80 8.29 -15.67
N ALA A 85 -2.97 8.88 -14.82
CA ALA A 85 -1.58 9.18 -15.16
C ALA A 85 -0.78 7.90 -15.45
N MET A 86 -0.90 6.88 -14.61
CA MET A 86 -0.27 5.58 -14.85
C MET A 86 -0.78 4.92 -16.13
N LEU A 87 -2.06 5.09 -16.49
CA LEU A 87 -2.61 4.63 -17.75
C LEU A 87 -1.95 5.31 -18.96
N VAL A 88 -1.71 6.62 -18.90
CA VAL A 88 -1.04 7.37 -19.97
C VAL A 88 0.44 6.97 -20.10
N ALA A 89 1.11 6.71 -18.97
CA ALA A 89 2.48 6.23 -18.94
C ALA A 89 2.61 4.75 -19.37
N THR A 90 1.51 3.99 -19.46
CA THR A 90 1.54 2.56 -19.76
C THR A 90 1.93 2.30 -21.23
N PRO A 91 2.89 1.40 -21.51
CA PRO A 91 3.22 0.96 -22.87
C PRO A 91 2.00 0.34 -23.59
N THR A 92 1.87 0.55 -24.89
CA THR A 92 0.73 0.03 -25.69
C THR A 92 0.57 -1.49 -25.60
N GLU A 93 1.68 -2.22 -25.47
CA GLU A 93 1.72 -3.67 -25.28
C GLU A 93 1.04 -4.13 -24.00
N MET A 94 0.97 -3.26 -22.99
CA MET A 94 0.37 -3.51 -21.68
C MET A 94 -1.05 -2.97 -21.57
N LEU A 95 -1.60 -2.40 -22.66
CA LEU A 95 -2.99 -1.95 -22.77
C LEU A 95 -3.86 -3.04 -23.41
N VAL A 96 -5.13 -3.10 -22.99
CA VAL A 96 -6.10 -4.08 -23.53
C VAL A 96 -6.44 -3.79 -24.99
N GLU A 97 -6.65 -2.52 -25.33
CA GLU A 97 -7.00 -2.09 -26.70
C GLU A 97 -5.76 -1.89 -27.60
N GLY A 98 -4.54 -2.02 -27.05
CA GLY A 98 -3.30 -1.77 -27.79
C GLY A 98 -3.10 -0.33 -28.26
N LYS A 99 -4.00 0.59 -27.88
CA LYS A 99 -3.97 2.01 -28.26
C LYS A 99 -3.85 2.88 -27.02
N LYS A 100 -2.98 3.89 -27.07
CA LYS A 100 -2.90 4.88 -26.01
C LYS A 100 -4.24 5.62 -25.91
N PRO A 101 -4.71 5.95 -24.69
CA PRO A 101 -5.84 6.85 -24.54
C PRO A 101 -5.57 8.14 -25.30
N ALA A 102 -6.58 8.71 -25.96
CA ALA A 102 -6.50 10.11 -26.39
C ALA A 102 -6.11 10.94 -25.16
N LYS A 103 -5.12 11.83 -25.31
CA LYS A 103 -4.55 12.65 -24.22
C LYS A 103 -5.68 13.08 -23.27
N LEU A 104 -5.50 12.80 -21.97
CA LEU A 104 -6.47 13.14 -20.93
C LEU A 104 -6.87 14.60 -21.08
N THR A 105 -8.09 14.85 -21.58
CA THR A 105 -8.72 16.16 -21.57
C THR A 105 -8.97 16.53 -20.10
N GLY A 106 -8.03 17.26 -19.49
CA GLY A 106 -8.22 17.82 -18.14
C GLY A 106 -7.00 17.83 -17.21
N LEU A 107 -5.88 17.18 -17.55
CA LEU A 107 -4.65 17.27 -16.75
C LEU A 107 -3.67 18.23 -17.41
N THR A 108 -3.31 19.30 -16.72
CA THR A 108 -2.29 20.24 -17.21
C THR A 108 -0.91 19.57 -17.14
N GLN A 109 0.02 19.97 -18.02
CA GLN A 109 1.42 19.51 -17.97
C GLN A 109 2.06 19.73 -16.59
N GLU A 110 1.64 20.78 -15.89
CA GLU A 110 2.10 21.11 -14.54
C GLU A 110 1.59 20.12 -13.49
N GLN A 111 0.33 19.66 -13.60
CA GLN A 111 -0.20 18.60 -12.76
C GLN A 111 0.50 17.26 -13.02
N MET A 112 0.85 16.98 -14.28
CA MET A 112 1.66 15.80 -14.62
C MET A 112 3.06 15.88 -14.02
N ALA A 113 3.75 17.01 -14.17
CA ALA A 113 5.11 17.19 -13.65
C ALA A 113 5.16 17.20 -12.12
N LYS A 114 4.15 17.78 -11.45
CA LYS A 114 4.01 17.71 -9.99
C LYS A 114 3.81 16.27 -9.53
N MET A 115 2.98 15.51 -10.24
CA MET A 115 2.72 14.11 -9.94
C MET A 115 3.93 13.20 -10.19
N GLU A 116 4.70 13.42 -11.27
CA GLU A 116 5.97 12.71 -11.52
C GLU A 116 7.01 12.99 -10.43
N ARG A 117 7.08 14.23 -9.94
CA ARG A 117 7.93 14.59 -8.79
C ARG A 117 7.48 13.92 -7.50
N GLU A 118 6.19 13.91 -7.21
CA GLU A 118 5.64 13.25 -6.03
C GLU A 118 5.87 11.72 -6.08
N MET A 119 5.71 11.10 -7.26
CA MET A 119 6.05 9.70 -7.53
C MET A 119 7.52 9.38 -7.27
N SER A 120 8.45 10.16 -7.85
CA SER A 120 9.88 9.90 -7.72
C SER A 120 10.36 10.07 -6.28
N ASN A 121 9.79 11.02 -5.53
CA ASN A 121 10.17 11.26 -4.15
C ASN A 121 9.67 10.15 -3.22
N LEU A 122 8.42 9.70 -3.38
CA LEU A 122 7.86 8.61 -2.57
C LEU A 122 8.59 7.30 -2.84
N GLN A 123 8.79 6.93 -4.10
CA GLN A 123 9.47 5.69 -4.47
C GLN A 123 10.94 5.68 -3.99
N GLY A 124 11.61 6.83 -4.00
CA GLY A 124 12.95 6.99 -3.45
C GLY A 124 13.01 6.76 -1.94
N GLN A 125 12.06 7.30 -1.18
CA GLN A 125 12.00 7.13 0.28
C GLN A 125 11.71 5.67 0.68
N TYR A 126 10.78 4.99 0.00
CA TYR A 126 10.52 3.57 0.26
C TYR A 126 11.72 2.69 -0.05
N LYS A 127 12.39 2.91 -1.19
CA LYS A 127 13.57 2.14 -1.56
C LYS A 127 14.73 2.35 -0.59
N MET A 128 14.90 3.56 -0.06
CA MET A 128 15.89 3.83 0.99
C MET A 128 15.58 3.07 2.28
N VAL A 129 14.33 3.10 2.75
CA VAL A 129 13.92 2.38 3.97
C VAL A 129 14.04 0.87 3.78
N GLU A 130 13.63 0.33 2.63
CA GLU A 130 13.74 -1.10 2.32
C GLU A 130 15.20 -1.56 2.24
N GLN A 131 16.10 -0.73 1.70
CA GLN A 131 17.54 -1.02 1.65
C GLN A 131 18.19 -1.11 3.02
N THR A 132 17.79 -0.27 3.99
CA THR A 132 18.40 -0.29 5.33
C THR A 132 17.66 -1.19 6.31
N TYR A 133 16.37 -1.47 6.11
CA TYR A 133 15.54 -2.24 7.04
C TYR A 133 16.18 -3.57 7.45
N GLY A 134 16.65 -4.37 6.48
CA GLY A 134 17.30 -5.65 6.79
C GLY A 134 18.60 -5.49 7.59
N GLN A 135 19.40 -4.47 7.25
CA GLN A 135 20.65 -4.18 7.95
C GLN A 135 20.41 -3.64 9.35
N ASP A 136 19.42 -2.77 9.53
CA ASP A 136 19.06 -2.15 10.80
C ASP A 136 18.50 -3.20 11.78
N VAL A 137 17.64 -4.11 11.29
CA VAL A 137 17.14 -5.24 12.07
C VAL A 137 18.29 -6.16 12.49
N LEU A 138 19.20 -6.52 11.57
CA LEU A 138 20.36 -7.35 11.89
C LEU A 138 21.27 -6.68 12.94
N ASN A 139 21.57 -5.40 12.76
CA ASN A 139 22.38 -4.61 13.70
C ASN A 139 21.73 -4.57 15.08
N LEU A 140 20.40 -4.39 15.15
CA LEU A 140 19.66 -4.39 16.41
C LEU A 140 19.72 -5.75 17.11
N VAL A 141 19.54 -6.85 16.38
CA VAL A 141 19.66 -8.22 16.93
C VAL A 141 21.05 -8.48 17.47
N LEU A 142 22.09 -8.08 16.73
CA LEU A 142 23.49 -8.22 17.16
C LEU A 142 23.78 -7.37 18.41
N ALA A 143 23.33 -6.11 18.43
CA ALA A 143 23.50 -5.22 19.58
C ALA A 143 22.81 -5.79 20.83
N LYS A 144 21.57 -6.27 20.71
CA LYS A 144 20.85 -6.95 21.81
C LYS A 144 21.61 -8.18 22.31
N GLY A 145 22.07 -9.04 21.39
CA GLY A 145 22.85 -10.23 21.74
C GLY A 145 24.17 -9.91 22.44
N PHE A 146 24.84 -8.84 22.03
CA PHE A 146 26.04 -8.35 22.70
C PHE A 146 25.74 -7.82 24.10
N LEU A 147 24.71 -6.98 24.24
CA LEU A 147 24.30 -6.45 25.54
C LEU A 147 23.87 -7.55 26.51
N ALA A 148 23.12 -8.56 26.04
CA ALA A 148 22.76 -9.72 26.87
C ALA A 148 24.00 -10.43 27.42
N LYS A 149 24.97 -10.76 26.56
CA LYS A 149 26.26 -11.37 26.98
C LYS A 149 27.05 -10.47 27.92
N LEU A 150 27.01 -9.16 27.71
CA LEU A 150 27.69 -8.17 28.56
C LEU A 150 27.09 -8.16 29.97
N LEU A 151 25.76 -8.22 30.08
CA LEU A 151 25.03 -8.21 31.35
C LEU A 151 25.11 -9.56 32.09
N GLU A 152 25.26 -10.68 31.39
CA GLU A 152 25.54 -11.99 31.99
C GLU A 152 26.90 -12.04 32.71
N ASN A 153 27.84 -11.18 32.31
CA ASN A 153 29.13 -11.07 32.99
C ASN A 153 28.98 -10.36 34.34
N LYS A 154 29.02 -11.14 35.42
CA LYS A 154 28.86 -10.66 36.81
C LYS A 154 29.79 -9.51 37.19
N SER A 155 31.01 -9.46 36.66
CA SER A 155 31.97 -8.38 36.95
C SER A 155 31.54 -7.07 36.29
N VAL A 156 31.08 -7.15 35.04
CA VAL A 156 30.60 -6.00 34.27
C VAL A 156 29.27 -5.50 34.83
N ALA A 157 28.32 -6.38 35.09
CA ALA A 157 27.04 -6.02 35.70
C ALA A 157 27.22 -5.34 37.06
N ARG A 158 28.14 -5.84 37.90
CA ARG A 158 28.48 -5.21 39.19
C ARG A 158 29.10 -3.83 39.00
N TYR A 159 30.01 -3.66 38.04
CA TYR A 159 30.62 -2.38 37.73
C TYR A 159 29.58 -1.34 37.28
N LEU A 160 28.71 -1.73 36.33
CA LEU A 160 27.64 -0.87 35.83
C LEU A 160 26.67 -0.50 36.96
N LYS A 161 26.26 -1.46 37.79
CA LYS A 161 25.37 -1.19 38.92
C LYS A 161 25.96 -0.20 39.94
N GLN A 162 27.28 -0.20 40.13
CA GLN A 162 27.94 0.67 41.10
C GLN A 162 28.25 2.06 40.56
N ARG A 163 28.57 2.18 39.26
CA ARG A 163 29.05 3.44 38.68
C ARG A 163 28.11 4.09 37.67
N GLN A 164 27.26 3.32 37.01
CA GLN A 164 26.39 3.75 35.90
C GLN A 164 25.03 3.03 35.97
N PRO A 165 24.24 3.21 37.04
CA PRO A 165 22.96 2.51 37.22
C PRO A 165 21.93 2.89 36.14
N ASP A 166 21.94 4.13 35.66
CA ASP A 166 21.02 4.58 34.61
C ASP A 166 21.30 3.85 33.28
N VAL A 167 22.57 3.69 32.91
CA VAL A 167 22.99 2.95 31.71
C VAL A 167 22.63 1.46 31.83
N LEU A 168 22.75 0.89 33.03
CA LEU A 168 22.36 -0.49 33.28
C LEU A 168 20.85 -0.69 33.04
N ALA A 169 20.02 0.22 33.53
CA ALA A 169 18.57 0.16 33.33
C ALA A 169 18.20 0.22 31.83
N GLU A 170 18.86 1.09 31.06
CA GLU A 170 18.65 1.17 29.61
C GLU A 170 19.10 -0.10 28.89
N PHE A 171 20.24 -0.68 29.27
CA PHE A 171 20.71 -1.95 28.68
C PHE A 171 19.75 -3.10 28.98
N GLU A 172 19.25 -3.20 30.20
CA GLU A 172 18.24 -4.20 30.59
C GLU A 172 16.94 -3.99 29.80
N ALA A 173 16.48 -2.76 29.63
CA ALA A 173 15.31 -2.43 28.83
C ALA A 173 15.48 -2.82 27.35
N ILE A 174 16.64 -2.51 26.75
CA ILE A 174 16.95 -2.87 25.35
C ILE A 174 16.93 -4.39 25.17
N VAL A 175 17.51 -5.16 26.10
CA VAL A 175 17.49 -6.63 26.03
C VAL A 175 16.08 -7.20 26.18
N GLN A 176 15.22 -6.57 26.98
CA GLN A 176 13.84 -7.01 27.22
C GLN A 176 12.84 -6.65 26.12
N THR A 177 13.18 -5.74 25.19
CA THR A 177 12.27 -5.43 24.08
C THR A 177 12.03 -6.66 23.20
N VAL A 178 10.77 -7.12 23.19
CA VAL A 178 10.29 -8.25 22.35
C VAL A 178 10.38 -7.85 20.87
N SER A 179 10.65 -8.83 20.01
CA SER A 179 10.84 -8.74 18.56
C SER A 179 9.89 -7.78 17.84
N LEU A 180 10.38 -7.17 16.75
CA LEU A 180 9.67 -6.24 15.85
C LEU A 180 8.50 -6.85 15.05
N ASP A 181 8.10 -8.09 15.32
CA ASP A 181 7.10 -8.85 14.55
C ASP A 181 5.66 -8.74 15.12
N GLN A 182 5.25 -7.57 15.62
CA GLN A 182 3.83 -7.29 15.94
C GLN A 182 3.25 -6.21 15.03
#